data_AF-A0A7J9EVK8-F1
#
_entry.id   AF-A0A7J9EVK8-F1
#
_cell.length_a   1.000
_cell.length_b   1.000
_cell.length_c   1.000
_cell.angle_alpha   90.00
_cell.angle_beta   90.00
_cell.angle_gamma   90.00
#
_symmetry.space_group_name_H-M   'P 1'
#
loop_
_entity.id
_entity.type
_entity.pdbx_description
1 polymer ?
#
loop_
_entity_poly.entity_id
_entity_poly.type
_entity_poly.pdbx_seq_one_letter_code
_entity_poly.pdbx_strand_id
1 'polypeptide(L)'
;GVPFVEARVKGRLSDFIEATGEVLELEALNQLLPCQPFSFSLGSNGEIPDPDLLEAGSRRKSRSFVFDANTIATLMFKAKSKSLEQPSRVASLGAFLWKHAIQASRSVSGSRKPAILCHTVNIRRKMKPKLPDYSIGNLYLLPTTTYNSVGKDVELIELAYLVSEAVKSVNKYSQDLLQGFRTIKEQQTEIAEMVSEGNAEFYTLVSWLNTLDEKQDFGWGKSSLC
;
A
#
# COMPACT_ATOMS: atom_id res chain seq x y z
N GLY A 1 4.47 -18.35 29.48
CA GLY A 1 3.97 -17.11 30.07
C GLY A 1 4.41 -17.03 31.51
N VAL A 2 5.32 -16.11 31.82
CA VAL A 2 5.56 -15.43 33.12
C VAL A 2 6.44 -14.18 32.81
N PRO A 3 6.67 -13.24 33.75
CA PRO A 3 6.19 -11.86 33.77
C PRO A 3 7.20 -10.81 33.22
N PHE A 4 6.74 -9.59 32.93
CA PHE A 4 7.60 -8.45 32.57
C PHE A 4 7.61 -7.39 33.67
N VAL A 5 8.70 -6.63 33.77
CA VAL A 5 8.82 -5.44 34.63
C VAL A 5 8.34 -4.24 33.84
N GLU A 6 7.24 -3.64 34.29
CA GLU A 6 6.69 -2.39 33.75
C GLU A 6 7.49 -1.21 34.31
N ALA A 7 8.31 -0.56 33.49
CA ALA A 7 8.92 0.72 33.83
C ALA A 7 7.91 1.84 33.52
N ARG A 8 7.18 2.30 34.54
CA ARG A 8 6.33 3.50 34.43
C ARG A 8 7.20 4.75 34.47
N VAL A 9 7.56 5.26 33.30
CA VAL A 9 7.96 6.65 33.17
C VAL A 9 6.70 7.48 33.38
N LYS A 10 6.63 8.23 34.48
CA LYS A 10 5.58 9.25 34.69
C LYS A 10 5.90 10.46 33.81
N GLY A 11 5.58 10.31 32.53
CA GLY A 11 5.56 11.39 31.55
C GLY A 11 4.67 10.92 30.42
N ARG A 12 3.55 11.61 30.20
CA ARG A 12 2.70 11.33 29.05
C ARG A 12 3.42 11.86 27.81
N LEU A 13 3.27 11.21 26.68
CA LEU A 13 3.81 11.70 25.40
C LEU A 13 3.34 13.14 25.10
N SER A 14 2.19 13.56 25.65
CA SER A 14 1.68 14.93 25.63
C SER A 14 2.62 15.95 26.29
N ASP A 15 3.38 15.55 27.30
CA ASP A 15 4.25 16.45 28.07
C ASP A 15 5.46 16.90 27.22
N PHE A 16 5.78 16.17 26.15
CA PHE A 16 6.78 16.55 25.14
C PHE A 16 6.20 17.46 24.05
N ILE A 17 4.88 17.51 23.90
CA ILE A 17 4.20 18.32 22.87
C ILE A 17 3.95 19.74 23.40
N GLU A 18 3.81 19.92 24.72
CA GLU A 18 3.55 21.23 25.33
C GLU A 18 4.80 22.12 25.52
N ALA A 19 6.02 21.59 25.34
CA ALA A 19 7.25 22.30 25.68
C ALA A 19 7.80 23.24 24.59
N THR A 20 7.28 23.19 23.37
CA THR A 20 7.68 24.10 22.30
C THR A 20 6.45 24.50 21.51
N GLY A 21 5.84 25.62 21.92
CA GLY A 21 4.78 26.26 21.17
C GLY A 21 5.32 26.73 19.83
N GLU A 22 5.15 25.91 18.80
CA GLU A 22 5.09 26.34 17.40
C GLU A 22 4.43 25.25 16.56
N VAL A 23 3.22 25.56 16.07
CA VAL A 23 2.36 24.76 15.17
C VAL A 23 3.04 24.42 13.83
N LEU A 24 4.27 24.91 13.60
CA LEU A 24 5.01 24.76 12.34
C LEU A 24 5.76 23.42 12.19
N GLU A 25 6.02 22.65 13.25
CA GLU A 25 6.77 21.39 13.12
C GLU A 25 5.91 20.16 12.78
N LEU A 26 4.61 20.15 13.17
CA LEU A 26 3.73 19.01 12.86
C LEU A 26 3.40 18.91 11.36
N GLU A 27 3.24 20.05 10.68
CA GLU A 27 3.06 20.09 9.22
C GLU A 27 4.34 19.72 8.47
N ALA A 28 5.51 20.01 9.04
CA ALA A 28 6.80 19.57 8.50
C ALA A 28 7.00 18.04 8.61
N LEU A 29 6.50 17.43 9.70
CA LEU A 29 6.51 15.96 9.87
C LEU A 29 5.58 15.23 8.89
N ASN A 30 4.43 15.84 8.55
CA ASN A 30 3.52 15.32 7.54
C ASN A 30 4.08 15.37 6.11
N GLN A 31 5.11 16.17 5.84
CA GLN A 31 5.84 16.16 4.55
C GLN A 31 6.82 14.98 4.42
N LEU A 32 7.12 14.27 5.52
CA LEU A 32 8.05 13.13 5.54
C LEU A 32 7.35 11.77 5.41
N LEU A 33 6.02 11.76 5.40
CA LEU A 33 5.21 10.54 5.34
C LEU A 33 4.41 10.49 4.03
N PRO A 34 4.39 9.34 3.37
CA PRO A 34 3.81 9.13 2.04
C PRO A 34 2.28 9.04 2.06
N CYS A 35 1.68 9.00 3.24
CA CYS A 35 0.27 9.23 3.49
C CYS A 35 0.23 9.98 4.83
N GLN A 36 -0.52 11.08 4.92
CA GLN A 36 -0.68 11.79 6.19
C GLN A 36 -1.40 10.87 7.17
N PRO A 37 -0.77 10.41 8.26
CA PRO A 37 -1.50 9.70 9.32
C PRO A 37 -2.39 10.68 10.10
N PHE A 38 -2.12 11.98 9.96
CA PHE A 38 -2.76 13.08 10.66
C PHE A 38 -3.20 14.15 9.66
N SER A 39 -4.21 13.84 8.85
CA SER A 39 -4.90 14.84 8.02
C SER A 39 -6.12 15.36 8.76
N PHE A 40 -6.04 16.58 9.26
CA PHE A 40 -7.19 17.36 9.69
C PHE A 40 -7.86 17.95 8.43
N SER A 41 -9.03 17.45 8.04
CA SER A 41 -9.90 18.19 7.13
C SER A 41 -10.82 19.07 7.97
N LEU A 42 -10.58 20.39 7.98
CA LEU A 42 -11.47 21.34 8.65
C LEU A 42 -12.85 21.27 7.96
N GLY A 43 -13.86 20.78 8.68
CA GLY A 43 -15.24 20.85 8.22
C GLY A 43 -15.65 22.30 8.00
N SER A 44 -16.61 22.54 7.10
CA SER A 44 -17.07 23.87 6.65
C SER A 44 -17.62 24.79 7.75
N ASN A 45 -17.57 24.40 9.03
CA ASN A 45 -18.08 25.15 10.17
C ASN A 45 -17.03 25.40 11.28
N GLY A 46 -15.74 25.10 11.06
CA GLY A 46 -14.68 25.41 12.03
C GLY A 46 -14.67 24.55 13.31
N GLU A 47 -15.47 23.49 13.38
CA GLU A 47 -15.38 22.46 14.41
C GLU A 47 -14.45 21.32 13.96
N ILE A 48 -13.60 20.88 14.89
CA ILE A 48 -12.74 19.71 14.76
C ILE A 48 -13.62 18.48 14.52
N PRO A 49 -13.52 17.79 13.36
CA PRO A 49 -14.22 16.53 13.19
C PRO A 49 -13.61 15.50 14.12
N ASP A 50 -14.47 14.81 14.86
CA ASP A 50 -14.12 13.65 15.68
C ASP A 50 -13.33 12.63 14.81
N PRO A 51 -12.13 12.17 15.25
CA PRO A 51 -11.33 11.17 14.53
C PRO A 51 -12.07 9.86 14.24
N ASP A 52 -13.21 9.58 14.90
CA ASP A 52 -14.09 8.46 14.59
C ASP A 52 -14.94 8.65 13.31
N LEU A 53 -14.87 9.81 12.64
CA LEU A 53 -15.68 10.12 11.45
C LEU A 53 -15.01 9.79 10.10
N LEU A 54 -13.90 9.04 10.07
CA LEU A 54 -13.37 8.36 8.87
C LEU A 54 -14.21 7.12 8.46
N GLU A 55 -15.54 7.30 8.51
CA GLU A 55 -16.67 6.36 8.49
C GLU A 55 -17.19 5.90 9.87
N ALA A 56 -17.93 6.78 10.55
CA ALA A 56 -18.98 6.34 11.46
C ALA A 56 -20.14 5.75 10.63
N GLY A 57 -20.06 4.46 10.31
CA GLY A 57 -21.19 3.73 9.70
C GLY A 57 -20.90 2.29 9.31
N SER A 58 -19.65 1.94 8.98
CA SER A 58 -19.33 0.62 8.41
C SER A 58 -18.29 -0.11 9.24
N ARG A 59 -18.70 -1.16 9.97
CA ARG A 59 -17.75 -2.08 10.61
C ARG A 59 -16.88 -2.76 9.55
N ARG A 60 -15.65 -2.30 9.35
CA ARG A 60 -14.68 -2.92 8.44
C ARG A 60 -14.33 -4.33 8.95
N LYS A 61 -14.32 -5.32 8.05
CA LYS A 61 -14.00 -6.71 8.37
C LYS A 61 -12.67 -7.08 7.71
N SER A 62 -11.72 -7.53 8.51
CA SER A 62 -10.47 -8.10 8.01
C SER A 62 -10.57 -9.63 7.99
N ARG A 63 -9.97 -10.25 6.97
CA ARG A 63 -9.85 -11.70 6.86
C ARG A 63 -8.44 -12.07 6.41
N SER A 64 -7.90 -13.13 6.98
CA SER A 64 -6.60 -13.68 6.59
C SER A 64 -6.81 -14.93 5.74
N PHE A 65 -6.05 -15.01 4.66
CA PHE A 65 -6.04 -16.14 3.74
C PHE A 65 -4.60 -16.65 3.60
N VAL A 66 -4.42 -17.96 3.71
CA VAL A 66 -3.11 -18.60 3.59
C VAL A 66 -3.06 -19.31 2.24
N PHE A 67 -2.03 -18.99 1.45
CA PHE A 67 -1.75 -19.62 0.16
C PHE A 67 -0.42 -20.36 0.27
N ASP A 68 -0.46 -21.69 0.22
CA ASP A 68 0.75 -22.50 0.26
C ASP A 68 1.59 -22.36 -1.03
N ALA A 69 2.82 -22.87 -0.98
CA ALA A 69 3.77 -22.78 -2.09
C ALA A 69 3.22 -23.40 -3.39
N ASN A 70 2.48 -24.50 -3.30
CA ASN A 70 1.90 -25.19 -4.47
C ASN A 70 0.77 -24.37 -5.10
N THR A 71 -0.06 -23.73 -4.27
CA THR A 71 -1.13 -22.83 -4.69
C THR A 71 -0.54 -21.60 -5.39
N ILE A 72 0.51 -21.01 -4.83
CA ILE A 72 1.22 -19.90 -5.46
C ILE A 72 1.85 -20.32 -6.79
N ALA A 73 2.51 -21.48 -6.86
CA ALA A 73 3.08 -21.99 -8.11
C ALA A 73 2.00 -22.22 -9.19
N THR A 74 0.84 -22.74 -8.79
CA THR A 74 -0.32 -22.92 -9.66
C THR A 74 -0.86 -21.58 -10.17
N LEU A 75 -0.97 -20.58 -9.31
CA LEU A 75 -1.40 -19.23 -9.70
C LEU A 75 -0.41 -18.61 -10.70
N MET A 76 0.89 -18.74 -10.44
CA MET A 76 1.94 -18.29 -11.35
C MET A 76 1.86 -18.98 -12.71
N PHE A 77 1.58 -20.29 -12.74
CA PHE A 77 1.38 -21.02 -13.99
C PHE A 77 0.16 -20.52 -14.75
N LYS A 78 -0.98 -20.34 -14.08
CA LYS A 78 -2.23 -19.84 -14.70
C LYS A 78 -2.15 -18.40 -15.18
N ALA A 79 -1.27 -17.59 -14.59
CA ALA A 79 -1.03 -16.21 -14.98
C ALA A 79 -0.13 -16.06 -16.23
N LYS A 80 0.50 -17.15 -16.69
CA LYS A 80 1.38 -17.12 -17.86
C LYS A 80 0.62 -16.77 -19.14
N SER A 81 1.27 -15.97 -19.99
CA SER A 81 0.79 -15.66 -21.33
C SER A 81 1.94 -15.36 -22.27
N LYS A 82 1.64 -15.19 -23.55
CA LYS A 82 2.64 -14.77 -24.55
C LYS A 82 3.32 -13.44 -24.18
N SER A 83 2.59 -12.55 -23.50
CA SER A 83 3.10 -11.23 -23.07
C SER A 83 3.70 -11.25 -21.65
N LEU A 84 3.51 -12.34 -20.90
CA LEU A 84 4.03 -12.53 -19.55
C LEU A 84 4.46 -13.99 -19.34
N GLU A 85 5.64 -14.34 -19.85
CA GLU A 85 6.15 -15.72 -19.79
C GLU A 85 6.56 -16.15 -18.36
N GLN A 86 7.02 -15.19 -17.55
CA GLN A 86 7.48 -15.41 -16.18
C GLN A 86 6.78 -14.49 -15.17
N PRO A 87 5.52 -14.79 -14.81
CA PRO A 87 4.80 -14.06 -13.76
C PRO A 87 5.51 -14.17 -12.40
N SER A 88 5.59 -13.07 -11.65
CA SER A 88 6.09 -13.08 -10.27
C SER A 88 5.01 -13.53 -9.27
N ARG A 89 5.41 -13.91 -8.05
CA ARG A 89 4.46 -14.19 -6.95
C ARG A 89 3.52 -13.01 -6.70
N VAL A 90 4.08 -11.79 -6.64
CA VAL A 90 3.33 -10.56 -6.41
C VAL A 90 2.35 -10.29 -7.55
N ALA A 91 2.78 -10.43 -8.81
CA ALA A 91 1.91 -10.20 -9.96
C ALA A 91 0.76 -11.21 -10.01
N SER A 92 1.06 -12.48 -9.78
CA SER A 92 0.07 -13.56 -9.88
C SER A 92 -0.95 -13.51 -8.75
N LEU A 93 -0.50 -13.36 -7.51
CA LEU A 93 -1.39 -13.27 -6.34
C LEU A 93 -2.14 -11.93 -6.31
N GLY A 94 -1.46 -10.83 -6.64
CA GLY A 94 -2.07 -9.51 -6.73
C GLY A 94 -3.20 -9.46 -7.76
N ALA A 95 -2.95 -10.00 -8.97
CA ALA A 95 -3.98 -10.11 -10.00
C ALA A 95 -5.13 -11.04 -9.59
N PHE A 96 -4.83 -12.16 -8.91
CA PHE A 96 -5.85 -13.05 -8.39
C PHE A 96 -6.76 -12.35 -7.37
N LEU A 97 -6.19 -11.64 -6.40
CA LEU A 97 -6.96 -10.89 -5.41
C LEU A 97 -7.78 -9.78 -6.06
N TRP A 98 -7.17 -9.02 -6.96
CA TRP A 98 -7.83 -7.93 -7.67
C TRP A 98 -9.01 -8.43 -8.51
N LYS A 99 -8.82 -9.54 -9.25
CA LYS A 99 -9.90 -10.21 -10.00
C LYS A 99 -11.11 -10.47 -9.12
N HIS A 100 -10.89 -11.14 -7.99
CA HIS A 100 -11.99 -11.55 -7.11
C HIS A 100 -12.60 -10.36 -6.35
N ALA A 101 -11.81 -9.32 -6.06
CA ALA A 101 -12.31 -8.08 -5.49
C ALA A 101 -13.27 -7.35 -6.45
N ILE A 102 -12.89 -7.22 -7.72
CA ILE A 102 -13.77 -6.65 -8.78
C ILE A 102 -15.04 -7.49 -8.91
N GLN A 103 -14.92 -8.82 -8.97
CA GLN A 103 -16.08 -9.71 -9.09
C GLN A 103 -17.02 -9.60 -7.88
N ALA A 104 -16.47 -9.54 -6.66
CA ALA A 104 -17.24 -9.34 -5.44
C ALA A 104 -17.95 -7.98 -5.44
N SER A 105 -17.26 -6.89 -5.79
CA SER A 105 -17.85 -5.56 -5.87
C SER A 105 -19.01 -5.49 -6.88
N ARG A 106 -18.82 -6.09 -8.06
CA ARG A 106 -19.88 -6.22 -9.07
C ARG A 106 -21.09 -7.00 -8.56
N SER A 107 -20.87 -8.08 -7.81
CA SER A 107 -21.97 -8.91 -7.30
C SER A 107 -22.85 -8.18 -6.29
N VAL A 108 -22.28 -7.22 -5.56
CA VAL A 108 -22.98 -6.42 -4.55
C VAL A 108 -23.60 -5.17 -5.17
N SER A 109 -22.84 -4.42 -5.97
CA SER A 109 -23.27 -3.12 -6.50
C SER A 109 -24.04 -3.19 -7.82
N GLY A 110 -23.91 -4.28 -8.58
CA GLY A 110 -24.38 -4.38 -9.97
C GLY A 110 -23.64 -3.47 -10.95
N SER A 111 -22.76 -2.58 -10.47
CA SER A 111 -22.03 -1.62 -11.29
C SER A 111 -20.82 -2.27 -11.95
N ARG A 112 -20.51 -1.87 -13.18
CA ARG A 112 -19.34 -2.34 -13.94
C ARG A 112 -18.39 -1.19 -14.21
N LYS A 113 -17.96 -0.50 -13.14
CA LYS A 113 -17.01 0.62 -13.26
C LYS A 113 -15.61 0.12 -13.66
N PRO A 114 -14.77 0.97 -14.27
CA PRO A 114 -13.33 0.71 -14.35
C PRO A 114 -12.76 0.42 -12.96
N ALA A 115 -11.73 -0.41 -12.88
CA ALA A 115 -11.02 -0.71 -11.65
C ALA A 115 -9.60 -0.15 -11.73
N ILE A 116 -9.14 0.50 -10.67
CA ILE A 116 -7.79 1.00 -10.51
C ILE A 116 -7.11 0.20 -9.39
N LEU A 117 -5.89 -0.25 -9.63
CA LEU A 117 -5.07 -0.91 -8.63
C LEU A 117 -3.77 -0.14 -8.42
N CYS A 118 -3.52 0.27 -7.18
CA CYS A 118 -2.27 0.85 -6.74
C CYS A 118 -1.41 -0.21 -6.05
N HIS A 119 -0.16 -0.33 -6.48
CA HIS A 119 0.79 -1.28 -5.90
C HIS A 119 1.93 -0.58 -5.21
N THR A 120 2.20 -0.91 -3.95
CA THR A 120 3.39 -0.40 -3.26
C THR A 120 4.65 -1.11 -3.74
N VAL A 121 5.62 -0.33 -4.25
CA VAL A 121 6.92 -0.83 -4.72
C VAL A 121 8.04 -0.11 -3.99
N ASN A 122 8.86 -0.87 -3.26
CA ASN A 122 10.06 -0.35 -2.61
C ASN A 122 11.08 0.11 -3.67
N ILE A 123 11.51 1.38 -3.57
CA ILE A 123 12.43 1.99 -4.55
C ILE A 123 13.88 2.06 -4.07
N ARG A 124 14.21 1.68 -2.82
CA ARG A 124 15.58 1.78 -2.28
C ARG A 124 16.64 1.17 -3.20
N ARG A 125 16.37 -0.07 -3.66
CA ARG A 125 17.25 -0.81 -4.57
C ARG A 125 17.29 -0.27 -6.02
N LYS A 126 16.40 0.67 -6.35
CA LYS A 126 16.23 1.29 -7.68
C LYS A 126 16.80 2.71 -7.76
N MET A 127 17.17 3.31 -6.63
CA MET A 127 17.82 4.63 -6.57
C MET A 127 19.24 4.60 -7.15
N LYS A 128 19.75 5.79 -7.52
CA LYS A 128 21.14 6.01 -7.92
C LYS A 128 21.79 7.07 -7.02
N PRO A 129 22.73 6.69 -6.13
CA PRO A 129 23.18 5.34 -5.82
C PRO A 129 22.09 4.48 -5.16
N LYS A 130 22.24 3.15 -5.20
CA LYS A 130 21.31 2.24 -4.52
C LYS A 130 21.34 2.49 -3.02
N LEU A 131 20.16 2.59 -2.41
CA LEU A 131 20.04 2.74 -0.97
C LEU A 131 20.05 1.36 -0.28
N PRO A 132 20.68 1.25 0.90
CA PRO A 132 20.60 0.04 1.71
C PRO A 132 19.18 -0.32 2.12
N ASP A 133 18.92 -1.61 2.34
CA ASP A 133 17.60 -2.09 2.77
C ASP A 133 17.20 -1.54 4.16
N TYR A 134 18.19 -1.22 5.01
CA TYR A 134 18.01 -0.62 6.33
C TYR A 134 17.83 0.91 6.31
N SER A 135 17.75 1.56 5.15
CA SER A 135 17.49 3.00 5.07
C SER A 135 16.14 3.35 5.71
N ILE A 136 16.16 4.28 6.65
CA ILE A 136 14.98 4.77 7.38
C ILE A 136 14.13 5.66 6.46
N GLY A 137 12.81 5.66 6.67
CA GLY A 137 11.86 6.50 5.94
C GLY A 137 11.01 5.74 4.93
N ASN A 138 10.13 6.46 4.26
CA ASN A 138 9.14 5.86 3.37
C ASN A 138 9.53 6.03 1.91
N LEU A 139 10.32 5.08 1.42
CA LEU A 139 10.83 5.10 0.05
C LEU A 139 10.11 4.04 -0.78
N TYR A 140 8.92 4.41 -1.26
CA TYR A 140 8.14 3.60 -2.20
C TYR A 140 7.45 4.47 -3.24
N LEU A 141 7.17 3.86 -4.39
CA LEU A 141 6.22 4.39 -5.37
C LEU A 141 4.95 3.53 -5.36
N LEU A 142 3.86 4.12 -5.82
CA LEU A 142 2.54 3.54 -5.99
C LEU A 142 2.15 3.51 -7.47
N PRO A 143 2.88 2.78 -8.35
CA PRO A 143 2.44 2.61 -9.72
C PRO A 143 0.98 2.15 -9.76
N THR A 144 0.20 2.87 -10.56
CA THR A 144 -1.22 2.62 -10.77
C THR A 144 -1.41 1.82 -12.05
N THR A 145 -2.42 0.96 -12.07
CA THR A 145 -2.88 0.32 -13.28
C THR A 145 -4.39 0.35 -13.34
N THR A 146 -4.92 0.62 -14.53
CA THR A 146 -6.35 0.74 -14.77
C THR A 146 -6.81 -0.42 -15.63
N TYR A 147 -7.86 -1.08 -15.19
CA TYR A 147 -8.53 -2.14 -15.93
C TYR A 147 -9.92 -1.67 -16.33
N ASN A 148 -10.14 -1.52 -17.64
CA ASN A 148 -11.48 -1.26 -18.15
C ASN A 148 -12.30 -2.55 -18.11
N SER A 149 -13.07 -2.66 -17.04
CA SER A 149 -13.84 -3.83 -16.69
C SER A 149 -15.23 -3.83 -17.38
N VAL A 150 -15.60 -2.74 -18.08
CA VAL A 150 -16.94 -2.55 -18.67
C VAL A 150 -17.18 -3.59 -19.78
N GLY A 151 -18.25 -4.38 -19.63
CA GLY A 151 -18.72 -5.30 -20.67
C GLY A 151 -17.89 -6.56 -20.89
N LYS A 152 -16.84 -6.82 -20.09
CA LYS A 152 -15.96 -7.98 -20.23
C LYS A 152 -15.85 -8.81 -18.95
N ASP A 153 -15.57 -10.10 -19.16
CA ASP A 153 -15.18 -11.00 -18.08
C ASP A 153 -13.77 -10.67 -17.60
N VAL A 154 -13.57 -10.77 -16.29
CA VAL A 154 -12.30 -10.41 -15.67
C VAL A 154 -11.33 -11.57 -15.79
N GLU A 155 -10.31 -11.44 -16.65
CA GLU A 155 -9.33 -12.49 -16.90
C GLU A 155 -8.08 -12.35 -16.04
N LEU A 156 -7.63 -13.46 -15.45
CA LEU A 156 -6.43 -13.47 -14.59
C LEU A 156 -5.17 -13.07 -15.38
N ILE A 157 -5.06 -13.55 -16.62
CA ILE A 157 -3.90 -13.34 -17.48
C ILE A 157 -3.71 -11.85 -17.80
N GLU A 158 -4.79 -11.16 -18.16
CA GLU A 158 -4.76 -9.74 -18.49
C GLU A 158 -4.37 -8.90 -17.26
N LEU A 159 -5.00 -9.16 -16.11
CA LEU A 159 -4.66 -8.47 -14.87
C LEU A 159 -3.22 -8.75 -14.44
N ALA A 160 -2.74 -10.00 -14.55
CA ALA A 160 -1.36 -10.33 -14.19
C ALA A 160 -0.34 -9.59 -15.05
N TYR A 161 -0.62 -9.43 -16.35
CA TYR A 161 0.19 -8.61 -17.24
C TYR A 161 0.17 -7.14 -16.79
N LEU A 162 -0.99 -6.56 -16.55
CA LEU A 162 -1.14 -5.17 -16.09
C LEU A 162 -0.40 -4.90 -14.77
N VAL A 163 -0.56 -5.77 -13.77
CA VAL A 163 0.18 -5.68 -12.50
C VAL A 163 1.69 -5.78 -12.73
N SER A 164 2.13 -6.73 -13.56
CA SER A 164 3.55 -6.89 -13.88
C SER A 164 4.14 -5.65 -14.55
N GLU A 165 3.43 -5.07 -15.51
CA GLU A 165 3.88 -3.86 -16.22
C GLU A 165 3.91 -2.64 -15.28
N ALA A 166 2.93 -2.50 -14.39
CA ALA A 166 2.92 -1.45 -13.37
C ALA A 166 4.13 -1.55 -12.45
N VAL A 167 4.49 -2.76 -11.99
CA VAL A 167 5.68 -2.94 -11.14
C VAL A 167 6.99 -2.69 -11.90
N LYS A 168 7.05 -3.05 -13.19
CA LYS A 168 8.22 -2.80 -14.05
C LYS A 168 8.37 -1.34 -14.41
N SER A 169 7.28 -0.59 -14.58
CA SER A 169 7.32 0.84 -14.94
C SER A 169 8.13 1.65 -13.95
N VAL A 170 8.12 1.24 -12.68
CA VAL A 170 8.96 1.82 -11.60
C VAL A 170 10.45 1.84 -11.96
N ASN A 171 10.95 0.91 -12.77
CA ASN A 171 12.36 0.89 -13.19
C ASN A 171 12.74 2.08 -14.08
N LYS A 172 11.76 2.72 -14.74
CA LYS A 172 11.98 3.93 -15.55
C LYS A 172 12.30 5.14 -14.68
N TYR A 173 11.93 5.09 -13.40
CA TYR A 173 12.19 6.15 -12.42
C TYR A 173 13.55 5.98 -11.73
N SER A 174 14.57 5.47 -12.44
CA SER A 174 15.93 5.41 -11.91
C SER A 174 16.46 6.84 -11.75
N GLN A 175 16.18 7.44 -10.61
CA GLN A 175 16.36 8.85 -10.34
C GLN A 175 17.35 9.03 -9.19
N ASP A 176 18.02 10.18 -9.18
CA ASP A 176 18.64 10.66 -7.95
C ASP A 176 17.57 10.94 -6.88
N LEU A 177 18.01 11.15 -5.63
CA LEU A 177 17.14 11.22 -4.47
C LEU A 177 16.07 12.33 -4.55
N LEU A 178 16.45 13.52 -5.02
CA LEU A 178 15.56 14.68 -5.09
C LEU A 178 14.47 14.48 -6.14
N GLN A 179 14.86 13.97 -7.30
CA GLN A 179 13.91 13.68 -8.38
C GLN A 179 12.96 12.55 -7.97
N GLY A 180 13.44 11.56 -7.19
CA GLY A 180 12.60 10.50 -6.60
C GLY A 180 11.51 11.05 -5.67
N PHE A 181 11.84 11.98 -4.76
CA PHE A 181 10.84 12.62 -3.88
C PHE A 181 9.78 13.40 -4.65
N ARG A 182 10.20 14.14 -5.69
CA ARG A 182 9.28 14.87 -6.56
C ARG A 182 8.29 13.92 -7.24
N THR A 183 8.78 12.81 -7.80
CA THR A 183 7.94 11.79 -8.43
C THR A 183 6.98 11.13 -7.43
N ILE A 184 7.39 10.87 -6.19
CA ILE A 184 6.49 10.35 -5.14
C ILE A 184 5.33 11.33 -4.90
N LYS A 185 5.64 12.63 -4.74
CA LYS A 185 4.65 13.66 -4.50
C LYS A 185 3.65 13.77 -5.66
N GLU A 186 4.16 13.88 -6.89
CA GLU A 186 3.34 13.98 -8.10
C GLU A 186 2.38 12.78 -8.22
N GLN A 187 2.88 11.57 -7.99
CA GLN A 187 2.05 10.36 -8.03
C GLN A 187 0.97 10.32 -6.94
N GLN A 188 1.25 10.83 -5.73
CA GLN A 188 0.25 10.91 -4.68
C GLN A 188 -0.87 11.89 -5.02
N THR A 189 -0.53 13.04 -5.64
CA THR A 189 -1.51 14.00 -6.13
C THR A 189 -2.39 13.38 -7.21
N GLU A 190 -1.80 12.71 -8.21
CA GLU A 190 -2.55 12.01 -9.27
C GLU A 190 -3.50 10.94 -8.70
N ILE A 191 -3.04 10.16 -7.71
CA ILE A 191 -3.89 9.16 -7.04
C ILE A 191 -5.05 9.82 -6.29
N ALA A 192 -4.80 10.91 -5.56
CA ALA A 192 -5.84 11.62 -4.83
C ALA A 192 -6.91 12.18 -5.77
N GLU A 193 -6.50 12.75 -6.90
CA GLU A 193 -7.39 13.23 -7.95
C GLU A 193 -8.25 12.09 -8.52
N MET A 194 -7.63 10.98 -8.92
CA MET A 194 -8.35 9.79 -9.43
C MET A 194 -9.37 9.24 -8.43
N VAL A 195 -9.05 9.21 -7.14
CA VAL A 195 -9.96 8.77 -6.08
C VAL A 195 -11.13 9.76 -5.92
N SER A 196 -10.85 11.06 -5.98
CA SER A 196 -11.86 12.11 -5.82
C SER A 196 -12.90 12.14 -6.94
N GLU A 197 -12.53 11.73 -8.15
CA GLU A 197 -13.45 11.67 -9.29
C GLU A 197 -14.58 10.64 -9.12
N GLY A 198 -14.38 9.59 -8.33
CA GLY A 198 -15.42 8.58 -8.03
C GLY A 198 -15.88 7.72 -9.21
N ASN A 199 -15.23 7.86 -10.37
CA ASN A 199 -15.60 7.21 -11.63
C ASN A 199 -15.10 5.75 -11.75
N ALA A 200 -14.19 5.32 -10.86
CA ALA A 200 -13.60 4.00 -10.84
C ALA A 200 -13.61 3.38 -9.43
N GLU A 201 -13.57 2.05 -9.37
CA GLU A 201 -13.33 1.33 -8.12
C GLU A 201 -11.83 1.30 -7.83
N PHE A 202 -11.44 1.75 -6.63
CA PHE A 202 -10.04 1.87 -6.26
C PHE A 202 -9.61 0.77 -5.30
N TYR A 203 -8.49 0.12 -5.60
CA TYR A 203 -7.92 -0.97 -4.82
C TYR A 203 -6.45 -0.68 -4.50
N THR A 204 -5.99 -1.08 -3.32
CA THR A 204 -4.58 -0.96 -2.91
C THR A 204 -4.01 -2.33 -2.58
N LEU A 205 -2.86 -2.67 -3.15
CA LEU A 205 -2.09 -3.86 -2.80
C LEU A 205 -0.73 -3.48 -2.21
N VAL A 206 -0.51 -3.91 -0.97
CA VAL A 206 0.78 -3.77 -0.28
C VAL A 206 1.40 -5.15 -0.11
N SER A 207 2.57 -5.37 -0.69
CA SER A 207 3.31 -6.63 -0.54
C SER A 207 4.44 -6.46 0.47
N TRP A 208 4.38 -7.25 1.54
CA TRP A 208 5.45 -7.39 2.54
C TRP A 208 6.40 -8.56 2.22
N LEU A 209 6.25 -9.20 1.06
CA LEU A 209 7.19 -10.23 0.62
C LEU A 209 8.59 -9.63 0.48
N ASN A 210 9.57 -10.28 1.12
CA ASN A 210 10.98 -9.87 1.17
C ASN A 210 11.26 -8.56 1.95
N THR A 211 10.33 -8.07 2.79
CA THR A 211 10.57 -6.90 3.66
C THR A 211 10.92 -7.28 5.10
N LEU A 212 10.40 -8.42 5.58
CA LEU A 212 10.71 -8.98 6.89
C LEU A 212 11.69 -10.14 6.70
N ASP A 213 12.85 -10.04 7.35
CA ASP A 213 13.83 -11.12 7.36
C ASP A 213 13.37 -12.14 8.43
N GLU A 214 13.14 -13.39 8.04
CA GLU A 214 12.74 -14.51 8.93
C GLU A 214 13.74 -14.75 10.07
N LYS A 215 14.87 -14.04 10.04
CA LYS A 215 15.99 -14.13 10.99
C LYS A 215 15.86 -13.19 12.17
N GLN A 216 14.80 -12.39 12.27
CA GLN A 216 14.58 -11.56 13.45
C GLN A 216 14.27 -12.43 14.67
N ASP A 217 15.25 -12.49 15.58
CA ASP A 217 15.15 -13.09 16.89
C ASP A 217 15.63 -12.06 17.90
N PHE A 218 14.71 -11.57 18.73
CA PHE A 218 14.98 -10.59 19.79
C PHE A 218 15.37 -11.27 21.12
N GLY A 219 15.78 -12.54 21.08
CA GLY A 219 16.12 -13.36 22.24
C GLY A 219 14.97 -14.26 22.73
N TRP A 220 13.87 -14.33 21.97
CA TRP A 220 12.69 -15.17 22.29
C TRP A 220 12.47 -16.31 21.30
N GLY A 221 13.42 -16.53 20.39
CA GLY A 221 13.27 -17.48 19.29
C GLY A 221 12.67 -16.82 18.05
N LYS A 222 12.79 -17.51 16.92
CA LYS A 222 12.24 -17.06 15.63
C LYS A 222 10.71 -17.02 15.66
N SER A 223 10.13 -16.11 14.88
CA SER A 223 8.69 -16.06 14.66
C SER A 223 8.16 -17.40 14.14
N SER A 224 7.05 -17.88 14.69
CA SER A 224 6.32 -19.07 14.22
C SER A 224 5.35 -18.76 13.07
N LEU A 225 5.22 -17.49 12.68
CA LEU A 225 4.39 -17.00 11.59
C LEU A 225 5.30 -16.31 10.56
N CYS A 226 5.77 -17.08 9.57
CA CYS A 226 6.28 -16.60 8.29
C CYS A 226 5.74 -17.53 7.19
#